data_AF-A0A0F9GPC2-F1
#
_entry.id   AF-A0A0F9GPC2-F1
#
_cell.length_a   1.000
_cell.length_b   1.000
_cell.length_c   1.000
_cell.angle_alpha   90.00
_cell.angle_beta   90.00
_cell.angle_gamma   90.00
#
_symmetry.space_group_name_H-M   'P 1'
#
loop_
_entity.id
_entity.type
_entity.pdbx_description
1 polymer ?
#
loop_
_entity_poly.entity_id
_entity_poly.type
_entity_poly.pdbx_seq_one_letter_code
_entity_poly.pdbx_strand_id
1 'polypeptide(L)'
;STFIFFVRGLAANNDYGTMVGTGNTAVSMLDNALAAKIAHGTSSGQMEHGAVSLAATADSSATESSLVITRSFTNSSGGSISVAETGVQVLTRDSAAANQFFLIIRDVLSSAVVVNNGQVITVTYTIKVTT
;
A
#
# COMPACT_ATOMS: atom_id res chain seq x y z
N SER A 1 23.95 9.32 11.41
CA SER A 1 22.58 8.76 11.46
C SER A 1 22.29 8.11 10.13
N THR A 2 21.91 6.83 10.11
CA THR A 2 21.49 6.18 8.87
C THR A 2 20.00 6.47 8.69
N PHE A 3 19.65 7.30 7.71
CA PHE A 3 18.25 7.46 7.30
C PHE A 3 17.84 6.19 6.57
N ILE A 4 16.91 5.42 7.15
CA ILE A 4 16.43 4.18 6.57
C ILE A 4 14.99 4.40 6.11
N PHE A 5 14.74 4.17 4.82
CA PHE A 5 13.41 4.18 4.23
C PHE A 5 12.81 2.77 4.30
N PHE A 6 11.70 2.64 5.03
CA PHE A 6 10.99 1.38 5.22
C PHE A 6 9.67 1.39 4.46
N VAL A 7 9.56 0.49 3.48
CA VAL A 7 8.28 0.16 2.81
C VAL A 7 7.73 -1.21 3.24
N ARG A 8 8.56 -2.02 3.91
CA ARG A 8 8.19 -3.38 4.34
C ARG A 8 7.38 -3.35 5.64
N GLY A 9 6.10 -3.00 5.54
CA GLY A 9 5.15 -3.11 6.65
C GLY A 9 4.98 -4.57 7.08
N LEU A 10 5.04 -4.83 8.39
CA LEU A 10 4.71 -6.17 8.93
C LEU A 10 3.21 -6.45 8.79
N ALA A 11 2.81 -7.71 9.01
CA ALA A 11 1.39 -8.06 9.16
C ALA A 11 0.75 -7.18 10.24
N ALA A 12 -0.53 -6.84 10.06
CA ALA A 12 -1.28 -5.92 10.92
C ALA A 12 -0.79 -4.46 10.94
N ASN A 13 0.33 -4.11 10.28
CA ASN A 13 0.79 -2.72 10.27
C ASN A 13 -0.18 -1.83 9.48
N ASN A 14 -0.61 -0.72 10.09
CA ASN A 14 -1.59 0.19 9.50
C ASN A 14 -0.97 1.48 8.94
N ASP A 15 0.30 1.73 9.21
CA ASP A 15 0.90 3.07 9.11
C ASP A 15 1.83 3.22 7.90
N TYR A 16 2.37 2.13 7.37
CA TYR A 16 3.23 2.17 6.18
C TYR A 16 3.17 0.87 5.36
N GLY A 17 3.81 0.90 4.20
CA GLY A 17 3.72 -0.10 3.15
C GLY A 17 2.60 0.20 2.16
N THR A 18 2.21 -0.83 1.40
CA THR A 18 1.02 -0.76 0.56
C THR A 18 -0.23 -0.60 1.41
N MET A 19 -1.15 0.25 0.96
CA MET A 19 -2.42 0.58 1.62
C MET A 19 -3.57 0.56 0.60
N VAL A 20 -4.79 0.35 1.08
CA VAL A 20 -6.03 0.43 0.30
C VAL A 20 -7.01 1.38 0.99
N GLY A 21 -7.90 1.99 0.21
CA GLY A 21 -8.91 2.92 0.70
C GLY A 21 -10.21 2.87 -0.09
N THR A 22 -11.24 3.47 0.48
CA THR A 22 -12.57 3.62 -0.14
C THR A 22 -12.74 4.97 -0.83
N GLY A 23 -11.77 5.87 -0.71
CA GLY A 23 -11.84 7.22 -1.26
C GLY A 23 -11.74 7.22 -2.78
N ASN A 24 -12.53 8.10 -3.41
CA ASN A 24 -12.59 8.27 -4.86
C ASN A 24 -12.26 9.70 -5.31
N THR A 25 -11.79 10.54 -4.38
CA THR A 25 -11.31 11.89 -4.69
C THR A 25 -10.10 11.79 -5.60
N ALA A 26 -10.15 12.48 -6.75
CA ALA A 26 -9.08 12.50 -7.74
C ALA A 26 -7.69 12.76 -7.12
N VAL A 27 -6.66 12.16 -7.69
CA VAL A 27 -5.28 12.31 -7.21
C VAL A 27 -4.82 13.76 -7.36
N SER A 28 -4.24 14.31 -6.30
CA SER A 28 -3.52 15.57 -6.28
C SER A 28 -2.05 15.32 -5.96
N MET A 29 -1.15 16.07 -6.60
CA MET A 29 0.29 15.99 -6.31
C MET A 29 0.65 16.53 -4.90
N LEU A 30 -0.32 17.10 -4.19
CA LEU A 30 -0.18 17.55 -2.79
C LEU A 30 -0.70 16.52 -1.77
N ASP A 31 -1.24 15.39 -2.22
CA ASP A 31 -1.77 14.36 -1.34
C ASP A 31 -0.63 13.76 -0.49
N ASN A 32 -0.85 13.71 0.83
CA ASN A 32 0.07 13.10 1.79
C ASN A 32 -0.51 11.86 2.48
N ALA A 33 -1.75 11.49 2.17
CA ALA A 33 -2.43 10.29 2.62
C ALA A 33 -3.48 9.83 1.58
N LEU A 34 -3.99 8.60 1.74
CA LEU A 34 -5.21 8.18 1.05
C LEU A 34 -6.40 9.02 1.53
N ALA A 35 -7.38 9.27 0.66
CA ALA A 35 -8.54 10.09 1.00
C ALA A 35 -9.43 9.44 2.08
N ALA A 36 -9.59 8.12 2.04
CA ALA A 36 -10.26 7.32 3.05
C ALA A 36 -9.59 5.94 3.17
N LYS A 37 -8.46 5.90 3.89
CA LYS A 37 -7.72 4.66 4.18
C LYS A 37 -8.59 3.64 4.93
N ILE A 38 -8.57 2.38 4.47
CA ILE A 38 -9.15 1.25 5.20
C ILE A 38 -8.18 0.84 6.31
N ALA A 39 -8.67 0.77 7.55
CA ALA A 39 -7.86 0.42 8.70
C ALA A 39 -7.69 -1.10 8.84
N HIS A 40 -6.58 -1.50 9.48
CA HIS A 40 -6.38 -2.89 9.87
C HIS A 40 -7.42 -3.36 10.89
N GLY A 41 -8.03 -4.51 10.65
CA GLY A 41 -8.83 -5.25 11.63
C GLY A 41 -9.98 -6.04 11.00
N THR A 42 -10.91 -6.47 11.83
CA THR A 42 -12.07 -7.30 11.46
C THR A 42 -13.41 -6.64 11.80
N SER A 43 -13.41 -5.39 12.27
CA SER A 43 -14.66 -4.64 12.47
C SER A 43 -15.24 -4.18 11.14
N SER A 44 -16.50 -3.72 11.15
CA SER A 44 -17.14 -3.16 9.96
C SER A 44 -16.26 -2.08 9.30
N GLY A 45 -16.03 -2.21 7.99
CA GLY A 45 -15.19 -1.28 7.22
C GLY A 45 -13.68 -1.46 7.39
N GLN A 46 -13.22 -2.49 8.11
CA GLN A 46 -11.80 -2.84 8.25
C GLN A 46 -11.42 -4.06 7.41
N MET A 47 -10.13 -4.17 7.10
CA MET A 47 -9.56 -5.37 6.45
C MET A 47 -8.33 -5.84 7.21
N GLU A 48 -8.07 -7.14 7.24
CA GLU A 48 -6.85 -7.68 7.80
C GLU A 48 -5.69 -7.45 6.81
N HIS A 49 -4.61 -6.84 7.29
CA HIS A 49 -3.50 -6.45 6.43
C HIS A 49 -2.40 -7.50 6.53
N GLY A 50 -2.06 -8.13 5.40
CA GLY A 50 -0.91 -9.03 5.30
C GLY A 50 0.42 -8.29 5.50
N ALA A 51 1.51 -9.03 5.62
CA ALA A 51 2.86 -8.46 5.56
C ALA A 51 3.18 -8.02 4.12
N VAL A 52 3.94 -6.93 3.97
CA VAL A 52 4.49 -6.53 2.68
C VAL A 52 5.61 -7.48 2.28
N SER A 53 5.53 -7.98 1.05
CA SER A 53 6.60 -8.72 0.38
C SER A 53 7.31 -7.81 -0.63
N LEU A 54 8.63 -7.96 -0.71
CA LEU A 54 9.48 -7.23 -1.66
C LEU A 54 10.24 -8.24 -2.50
N ALA A 55 10.25 -8.04 -3.82
CA ALA A 55 11.09 -8.76 -4.75
C ALA A 55 11.78 -7.77 -5.68
N ALA A 56 13.05 -7.99 -5.98
CA ALA A 56 13.77 -7.24 -7.01
C ALA A 56 14.10 -8.19 -8.16
N THR A 57 13.91 -7.73 -9.38
CA THR A 57 14.27 -8.49 -10.59
C THR A 57 15.06 -7.60 -11.54
N ALA A 58 15.95 -8.21 -12.31
CA ALA A 58 16.59 -7.60 -13.47
C ALA A 58 16.43 -8.57 -14.63
N ASP A 59 16.23 -8.06 -15.85
CA ASP A 59 16.21 -8.91 -17.04
C ASP A 59 17.64 -9.40 -17.37
N SER A 60 17.71 -10.51 -18.11
CA SER A 60 19.00 -11.10 -18.49
C SER A 60 19.81 -10.24 -19.47
N SER A 61 19.15 -9.29 -20.16
CA SER A 61 19.76 -8.30 -21.02
C SER A 61 20.28 -7.06 -20.28
N ALA A 62 20.06 -6.94 -18.97
CA ALA A 62 20.39 -5.78 -18.15
C ALA A 62 19.83 -4.44 -18.70
N THR A 63 18.72 -4.52 -19.42
CA THR A 63 17.97 -3.39 -19.98
C THR A 63 16.79 -2.99 -19.09
N GLU A 64 16.38 -3.87 -18.17
CA GLU A 64 15.31 -3.61 -17.21
C GLU A 64 15.71 -4.00 -15.79
N SER A 65 15.35 -3.16 -14.83
CA SER A 65 15.40 -3.47 -13.40
C SER A 65 14.09 -3.07 -12.72
N SER A 66 13.57 -3.92 -11.85
CA SER A 66 12.30 -3.67 -11.17
C SER A 66 12.32 -4.01 -9.68
N LEU A 67 11.53 -3.24 -8.92
CA LEU A 67 11.13 -3.50 -7.55
C LEU A 67 9.64 -3.82 -7.53
N VAL A 68 9.29 -5.00 -7.05
CA VAL A 68 7.92 -5.46 -6.86
C VAL A 68 7.56 -5.39 -5.38
N ILE A 69 6.47 -4.69 -5.07
CA ILE A 69 5.93 -4.50 -3.72
C ILE A 69 4.54 -5.11 -3.69
N THR A 70 4.34 -6.14 -2.88
CA THR A 70 3.06 -6.86 -2.82
C THR A 70 2.51 -6.87 -1.40
N ARG A 71 1.20 -6.67 -1.26
CA ARG A 71 0.48 -6.85 0.01
C ARG A 71 -0.95 -7.35 -0.22
N SER A 72 -1.39 -8.29 0.61
CA SER A 72 -2.78 -8.76 0.65
C SER A 72 -3.61 -8.07 1.72
N PHE A 73 -4.90 -7.93 1.45
CA PHE A 73 -5.91 -7.40 2.36
C PHE A 73 -7.11 -8.35 2.37
N THR A 74 -7.38 -8.95 3.53
CA THR A 74 -8.49 -9.90 3.70
C THR A 74 -9.68 -9.18 4.32
N ASN A 75 -10.85 -9.25 3.69
CA ASN A 75 -12.06 -8.70 4.28
C ASN A 75 -12.72 -9.76 5.18
N SER A 76 -12.58 -9.59 6.49
CA SER A 76 -13.27 -10.42 7.50
C SER A 76 -14.26 -9.58 8.32
N SER A 77 -14.82 -8.52 7.74
CA SER A 77 -15.61 -7.49 8.43
C SER A 77 -17.10 -7.80 8.61
N GLY A 78 -17.58 -8.92 8.06
CA GLY A 78 -18.99 -9.30 8.01
C GLY A 78 -19.82 -8.62 6.90
N GLY A 79 -19.25 -7.65 6.18
CA GLY A 79 -19.88 -6.96 5.03
C GLY A 79 -18.96 -6.87 3.81
N SER A 80 -19.44 -6.32 2.70
CA SER A 80 -18.59 -5.99 1.55
C SER A 80 -17.89 -4.63 1.75
N ILE A 81 -16.69 -4.50 1.20
CA ILE A 81 -15.89 -3.27 1.22
C ILE A 81 -15.48 -2.95 -0.23
N SER A 82 -15.77 -1.73 -0.68
CA SER A 82 -15.38 -1.25 -2.02
C SER A 82 -14.03 -0.53 -1.95
N VAL A 83 -12.98 -1.17 -2.45
CA VAL A 83 -11.66 -0.55 -2.57
C VAL A 83 -11.64 0.32 -3.82
N ALA A 84 -11.45 1.63 -3.66
CA ALA A 84 -11.47 2.62 -4.74
C ALA A 84 -10.14 3.37 -4.91
N GLU A 85 -9.23 3.26 -3.94
CA GLU A 85 -7.89 3.83 -4.03
C GLU A 85 -6.85 2.89 -3.41
N THR A 86 -5.61 3.04 -3.87
CA THR A 86 -4.44 2.31 -3.38
C THR A 86 -3.27 3.27 -3.24
N GLY A 87 -2.30 2.92 -2.40
CA GLY A 87 -1.11 3.73 -2.27
C GLY A 87 0.04 3.00 -1.61
N VAL A 88 1.20 3.64 -1.62
CA VAL A 88 2.40 3.20 -0.91
C VAL A 88 2.87 4.33 -0.01
N GLN A 89 2.86 4.07 1.30
CA GLN A 89 3.40 4.99 2.30
C GLN A 89 4.70 4.42 2.86
N VAL A 90 5.73 5.25 2.97
CA VAL A 90 7.03 4.86 3.52
C VAL A 90 7.21 5.46 4.89
N LEU A 91 7.89 4.71 5.76
CA LEU A 91 8.38 5.18 7.05
C LEU A 91 9.85 5.59 6.90
N THR A 92 10.20 6.75 7.45
CA THR A 92 11.59 7.13 7.71
C THR A 92 11.72 7.59 9.16
N ARG A 93 12.96 7.70 9.64
CA ARG A 93 13.29 8.20 10.98
C ARG A 93 14.16 9.44 10.86
N ASP A 94 13.80 10.49 11.58
CA ASP A 94 14.63 11.68 11.65
C ASP A 94 15.82 11.52 12.61
N SER A 95 16.60 12.59 12.77
CA SER A 95 17.77 12.62 13.66
C SER A 95 17.41 12.45 15.15
N ALA A 96 16.16 12.70 15.53
CA ALA A 96 15.62 12.46 16.87
C ALA A 96 14.96 11.07 17.01
N ALA A 97 15.09 10.21 15.99
CA ALA A 97 14.49 8.89 15.89
C ALA A 97 12.95 8.89 15.88
N ALA A 98 12.31 10.02 15.58
CA ALA A 98 10.87 10.09 15.42
C ALA A 98 10.46 9.50 14.06
N ASN A 99 9.36 8.75 14.06
CA ASN A 99 8.79 8.17 12.84
C ASN A 99 8.12 9.25 12.01
N GLN A 100 8.47 9.33 10.73
CA GLN A 100 7.83 10.18 9.74
C GLN A 100 7.30 9.33 8.59
N PHE A 101 6.10 9.64 8.12
CA PHE A 101 5.41 8.87 7.09
C PHE A 101 5.21 9.72 5.85
N PHE A 102 5.52 9.15 4.68
CA PHE A 102 5.42 9.84 3.39
C PHE A 102 4.67 8.98 2.39
N LEU A 103 3.61 9.52 1.80
CA LEU A 103 2.94 8.88 0.66
C LEU A 103 3.80 9.10 -0.59
N ILE A 104 4.24 8.02 -1.23
CA ILE A 104 5.08 8.07 -2.44
C ILE A 104 4.34 7.64 -3.70
N ILE A 105 3.21 6.93 -3.53
CA ILE A 105 2.31 6.53 -4.61
C ILE A 105 0.88 6.68 -4.08
N ARG A 106 0.02 7.31 -4.89
CA ARG A 106 -1.43 7.29 -4.72
C ARG A 106 -2.07 7.02 -6.06
N ASP A 107 -3.01 6.08 -6.09
CA ASP A 107 -3.78 5.75 -7.27
C ASP A 107 -5.27 5.64 -6.91
N VAL A 108 -6.12 6.23 -7.75
CA VAL A 108 -7.58 6.15 -7.64
C VAL A 108 -8.05 5.30 -8.80
N LEU A 109 -8.65 4.15 -8.48
CA LEU A 109 -9.07 3.17 -9.46
C LEU A 109 -10.20 3.74 -10.33
N SER A 110 -10.15 3.46 -11.63
CA SER A 110 -11.22 3.86 -12.57
C SER A 110 -12.58 3.24 -12.24
N SER A 111 -12.57 2.11 -11.52
CA SER A 111 -13.75 1.48 -10.92
C SER A 111 -13.35 0.83 -9.59
N ALA A 112 -14.20 0.98 -8.59
CA ALA A 112 -13.98 0.35 -7.30
C ALA A 112 -14.05 -1.19 -7.41
N VAL A 113 -13.17 -1.87 -6.69
CA VAL A 113 -13.16 -3.33 -6.55
C VAL A 113 -13.93 -3.70 -5.29
N VAL A 114 -15.07 -4.37 -5.45
CA VAL A 114 -15.85 -4.88 -4.31
C VAL A 114 -15.20 -6.15 -3.78
N VAL A 115 -14.78 -6.12 -2.52
CA VAL A 115 -14.26 -7.27 -1.79
C VAL A 115 -15.31 -7.70 -0.79
N ASN A 116 -15.96 -8.84 -1.00
CA ASN A 116 -16.96 -9.37 -0.07
C ASN A 116 -16.30 -9.98 1.17
N ASN A 117 -17.08 -10.17 2.23
CA ASN A 117 -16.61 -10.88 3.41
C ASN A 117 -16.06 -12.28 3.05
N GLY A 118 -14.91 -12.63 3.60
CA GLY A 118 -14.14 -13.84 3.30
C GLY A 118 -13.26 -13.74 2.05
N GLN A 119 -13.30 -12.65 1.29
CA GLN A 119 -12.46 -12.47 0.11
C GLN A 119 -11.17 -11.69 0.42
N VAL A 120 -10.19 -11.85 -0.46
CA VAL A 120 -8.88 -11.20 -0.38
C VAL A 120 -8.65 -10.40 -1.66
N ILE A 121 -8.15 -9.17 -1.51
CA ILE A 121 -7.54 -8.40 -2.60
C ILE A 121 -6.04 -8.35 -2.38
N THR A 122 -5.26 -8.51 -3.45
CA THR A 122 -3.81 -8.35 -3.41
C THR A 122 -3.42 -7.18 -4.30
N VAL A 123 -2.68 -6.23 -3.73
CA VAL A 123 -2.14 -5.08 -4.46
C VAL A 123 -0.66 -5.33 -4.72
N THR A 124 -0.28 -5.19 -5.98
CA THR A 124 1.11 -5.32 -6.45
C THR A 124 1.51 -4.06 -7.20
N TYR A 125 2.55 -3.37 -6.72
CA TYR A 125 3.22 -2.31 -7.45
C TYR A 125 4.52 -2.84 -8.04
N THR A 126 4.75 -2.56 -9.31
CA THR A 126 6.04 -2.80 -9.98
C THR A 126 6.64 -1.47 -10.37
N ILE A 127 7.70 -1.06 -9.68
CA ILE A 127 8.50 0.10 -10.02
C ILE A 127 9.60 -0.38 -10.95
N LYS A 128 9.61 0.08 -12.20
CA LYS A 128 10.53 -0.40 -13.22
C LYS A 128 11.34 0.75 -13.83
N VAL A 129 12.62 0.50 -14.06
CA VAL A 129 13.50 1.33 -14.88
C VAL A 129 13.89 0.52 -16.11
N THR A 130 13.85 1.17 -17.27
CA THR A 130 14.26 0.60 -18.57
C THR A 130 15.23 1.55 -19.25
N THR A 131 16.24 1.02 -19.94
CA THR A 131 17.22 1.82 -20.72
C THR A 131 17.03 1.64 -22.21
#